data_AF-A0A4Y3TWU8-F1
#
_entry.id   AF-A0A4Y3TWU8-F1
#
_cell.length_a   1.000
_cell.length_b   1.000
_cell.length_c   1.000
_cell.angle_alpha   90.00
_cell.angle_beta   90.00
_cell.angle_gamma   90.00
#
_symmetry.space_group_name_H-M   'P 1'
#
loop_
_entity.id
_entity.type
_entity.pdbx_description
1 polymer ?
#
loop_
_entity_poly.entity_id
_entity_poly.type
_entity_poly.pdbx_seq_one_letter_code
_entity_poly.pdbx_strand_id
1 'polypeptide(L)' 'MARQTLSNVTVVEFGPREMHRANPLSRMKPVRLLLREQAQLESEAGEGLLPAADCAALRRRAARAGRTARTLLQDLAA' A
#
# COMPACT_ATOMS: atom_id res chain seq x y z
N MET A 1 -39.68 23.05 20.38
CA MET A 1 -38.54 22.15 20.69
C MET A 1 -38.67 20.90 19.83
N ALA A 2 -37.60 20.57 19.11
CA ALA A 2 -37.56 19.56 18.06
C ALA A 2 -37.46 18.14 18.62
N ARG A 3 -38.14 17.17 17.99
CA ARG A 3 -37.61 15.81 17.85
C ARG A 3 -38.24 15.10 16.65
N GLN A 4 -37.61 15.30 15.50
CA GLN A 4 -37.74 14.44 14.34
C GLN A 4 -37.16 13.06 14.71
N THR A 5 -37.88 11.98 14.42
CA THR A 5 -37.28 10.64 14.32
C THR A 5 -37.90 9.95 13.10
N LEU A 6 -37.41 10.34 11.92
CA LEU A 6 -37.49 9.50 10.74
C LEU A 6 -36.15 8.77 10.65
N SER A 7 -36.10 7.49 10.98
CA SER A 7 -35.01 6.63 10.55
C SER A 7 -35.62 5.51 9.74
N ASN A 8 -35.72 5.79 8.44
CA ASN A 8 -36.23 4.86 7.45
C ASN A 8 -35.24 3.71 7.34
N VAL A 9 -35.75 2.52 7.65
CA VAL A 9 -35.16 1.22 7.32
C VAL A 9 -34.70 1.27 5.86
N THR A 10 -33.39 1.14 5.62
CA THR A 10 -32.88 0.86 4.28
C THR A 10 -32.25 -0.53 4.32
N VAL A 11 -33.06 -1.54 3.97
CA VAL A 11 -32.56 -2.85 3.58
C VAL A 11 -31.75 -2.64 2.31
N VAL A 12 -30.43 -2.79 2.39
CA VAL A 12 -29.56 -2.74 1.22
C VAL A 12 -29.73 -4.07 0.47
N GLU A 13 -30.56 -4.05 -0.57
CA GLU A 13 -30.65 -5.10 -1.56
C GLU A 13 -29.29 -5.29 -2.25
N PHE A 14 -28.67 -6.45 -2.07
CA PHE A 14 -27.48 -6.84 -2.84
C PHE A 14 -27.91 -7.23 -4.26
N GLY A 15 -28.00 -6.24 -5.14
CA GLY A 15 -28.09 -6.42 -6.59
C GLY A 15 -26.84 -7.08 -7.20
N PRO A 16 -26.92 -7.53 -8.47
CA PRO A 16 -25.97 -8.48 -9.04
C PRO A 16 -24.57 -7.89 -9.18
N ARG A 17 -23.60 -8.51 -8.49
CA ARG A 17 -22.15 -8.47 -8.75
C ARG A 17 -21.70 -7.21 -9.50
N GLU A 18 -21.69 -6.07 -8.82
CA GLU A 18 -20.76 -5.03 -9.22
C GLU A 18 -19.37 -5.67 -9.16
N MET A 19 -18.76 -5.89 -10.32
CA MET A 19 -17.32 -6.02 -10.42
C MET A 19 -16.76 -4.76 -9.77
N HIS A 20 -16.48 -4.84 -8.47
CA HIS A 20 -15.84 -3.79 -7.72
C HIS A 20 -14.52 -3.52 -8.44
N ARG A 21 -14.53 -2.52 -9.34
CA ARG A 21 -13.32 -1.92 -9.89
C ARG A 21 -12.56 -1.46 -8.67
N ALA A 22 -11.56 -2.25 -8.26
CA ALA A 22 -10.77 -1.95 -7.07
C ALA A 22 -10.32 -0.50 -7.19
N ASN A 23 -10.79 0.34 -6.26
CA ASN A 23 -10.54 1.77 -6.26
C ASN A 23 -9.03 1.99 -6.52
N PRO A 24 -8.62 2.84 -7.49
CA PRO A 24 -7.21 3.07 -7.81
C PRO A 24 -6.33 3.29 -6.58
N LEU A 25 -6.87 3.94 -5.55
CA LEU A 25 -6.20 4.17 -4.26
C LEU A 25 -5.92 2.89 -3.46
N SER A 26 -6.80 1.89 -3.55
CA SER A 26 -6.64 0.57 -2.94
C SER A 26 -5.54 -0.22 -3.65
N ARG A 27 -5.51 -0.18 -4.99
CA ARG A 27 -4.47 -0.83 -5.81
C ARG A 27 -3.07 -0.24 -5.57
N MET A 28 -2.97 1.05 -5.21
CA MET A 28 -1.72 1.70 -4.83
C MET A 28 -1.22 1.39 -3.41
N LYS A 29 -2.05 0.81 -2.52
CA LYS A 29 -1.65 0.47 -1.15
C LYS A 29 -0.40 -0.43 -1.08
N PRO A 30 -0.29 -1.55 -1.83
CA PRO A 30 0.91 -2.37 -1.82
C PRO A 30 2.16 -1.62 -2.31
N VAL A 31 2.03 -0.78 -3.33
CA VAL A 31 3.14 0.06 -3.82
C VAL A 31 3.65 0.99 -2.72
N ARG A 32 2.75 1.70 -2.04
CA ARG A 32 3.14 2.62 -0.95
C ARG A 32 3.82 1.90 0.20
N LEU A 33 3.41 0.68 0.52
CA LEU A 33 4.06 -0.13 1.56
C LEU A 33 5.48 -0.51 1.16
N LEU A 34 5.68 -0.96 -0.08
CA LEU A 34 7.01 -1.34 -0.58
C LEU A 34 7.96 -0.14 -0.65
N LEU A 35 7.48 1.04 -1.06
CA LEU A 35 8.29 2.25 -1.07
C LEU A 35 8.69 2.70 0.34
N ARG A 36 7.80 2.54 1.32
CA ARG A 36 8.12 2.79 2.73
C ARG A 36 9.14 1.79 3.27
N GLU A 37 8.98 0.50 2.96
CA GLU A 37 9.96 -0.54 3.33
C GLU A 37 11.33 -0.23 2.72
N GLN A 38 11.38 0.16 1.44
CA GLN A 38 12.62 0.57 0.80
C GLN A 38 13.29 1.73 1.55
N ALA A 39 12.55 2.82 1.81
CA ALA A 39 13.10 4.00 2.49
C ALA A 39 13.59 3.66 3.92
N GLN A 40 12.85 2.82 4.64
CA GLN A 40 13.24 2.37 5.97
C GLN A 40 14.56 1.58 5.94
N LEU A 41 14.67 0.62 5.01
CA LEU A 41 15.87 -0.20 4.86
C LEU A 41 17.10 0.61 4.41
N GLU A 42 16.89 1.65 3.58
CA GLU A 42 17.95 2.58 3.17
C GLU A 42 18.41 3.46 4.35
N SER A 43 17.47 3.89 5.19
CA SER A 43 17.77 4.62 6.44
C SER A 43 18.60 3.75 7.38
N GLU A 44 18.14 2.53 7.69
CA GLU A 44 18.83 1.57 8.56
C GLU A 44 20.24 1.23 8.04
N ALA A 45 20.39 1.09 6.72
CA ALA A 45 21.70 0.87 6.10
C ALA A 45 22.62 2.10 6.17
N GLY A 46 22.06 3.31 6.31
CA GLY A 46 22.77 4.59 6.35
C GLY A 46 23.17 5.05 7.75
N GLU A 47 22.59 4.48 8.82
CA GLU A 47 22.88 4.85 10.22
C GLU A 47 24.31 4.51 10.67
N GLY A 48 25.12 3.84 9.83
CA GLY A 48 26.57 3.68 10.03
C GLY A 48 26.97 2.75 11.18
N LEU A 49 26.01 2.14 11.88
CA LEU A 49 26.22 1.26 13.03
C LEU A 49 26.33 -0.23 12.66
N LEU A 50 26.05 -0.59 11.41
CA LEU A 50 25.97 -1.97 10.97
C LEU A 50 27.28 -2.46 10.31
N PRO A 51 27.66 -3.74 10.52
CA PRO A 51 28.69 -4.39 9.73
C PRO A 51 28.44 -4.28 8.22
N ALA A 52 29.52 -4.23 7.42
CA ALA A 52 29.42 -4.06 5.98
C ALA A 52 28.55 -5.12 5.28
N ALA A 53 28.58 -6.36 5.77
CA ALA A 53 27.76 -7.45 5.26
C ALA A 53 26.26 -7.21 5.48
N ASP A 54 25.88 -6.72 6.65
CA ASP A 54 24.49 -6.43 7.02
C ASP A 54 23.97 -5.21 6.27
N CYS A 55 24.78 -4.15 6.16
CA CYS A 55 24.47 -3.00 5.31
C CYS A 55 24.25 -3.42 3.85
N ALA A 56 25.09 -4.31 3.31
CA ALA A 56 24.89 -4.85 1.97
C ALA A 56 23.62 -5.69 1.84
N ALA A 57 23.24 -6.45 2.87
CA ALA A 57 22.00 -7.22 2.89
C ALA A 57 20.75 -6.31 2.89
N LEU A 58 20.76 -5.26 3.72
CA LEU A 58 19.69 -4.25 3.77
C LEU A 58 19.54 -3.53 2.43
N ARG A 59 20.64 -3.06 1.82
CA ARG A 59 20.61 -2.42 0.50
C ARG A 59 20.05 -3.34 -0.58
N ARG A 60 20.41 -4.63 -0.58
CA ARG A 60 19.82 -5.61 -1.52
C ARG A 60 18.32 -5.79 -1.31
N ARG A 61 17.87 -5.77 -0.05
CA ARG A 61 16.44 -5.87 0.28
C ARG A 61 15.68 -4.61 -0.13
N ALA A 62 16.22 -3.43 0.13
CA ALA A 62 15.69 -2.15 -0.34
C ALA A 62 15.54 -2.13 -1.87
N ALA A 63 16.58 -2.53 -2.60
CA ALA A 63 16.55 -2.62 -4.05
C ALA A 63 15.49 -3.62 -4.57
N ARG A 64 15.25 -4.72 -3.84
CA ARG A 64 14.17 -5.66 -4.17
C ARG A 64 12.80 -5.03 -3.98
N ALA A 65 12.55 -4.40 -2.83
CA ALA A 65 11.29 -3.72 -2.54
C ALA A 65 10.97 -2.64 -3.59
N GLY A 66 11.97 -1.82 -3.95
CA GLY A 66 11.84 -0.81 -5.00
C GLY A 66 11.53 -1.38 -6.39
N ARG A 67 12.19 -2.48 -6.78
CA ARG A 67 11.87 -3.17 -8.06
C ARG A 67 10.44 -3.72 -8.08
N THR A 68 9.99 -4.33 -6.98
CA THR A 68 8.62 -4.83 -6.88
C THR A 68 7.61 -3.69 -6.94
N ALA A 69 7.87 -2.58 -6.24
CA ALA A 69 7.02 -1.40 -6.30
C ALA A 69 6.91 -0.83 -7.72
N ARG A 70 8.03 -0.76 -8.45
CA ARG A 70 8.07 -0.32 -9.85
C ARG A 70 7.27 -1.23 -10.76
N THR A 71 7.41 -2.56 -10.60
CA THR A 71 6.66 -3.54 -11.41
C THR A 71 5.17 -3.36 -11.19
N LEU A 72 4.74 -3.28 -9.93
CA LEU A 72 3.35 -3.02 -9.60
C LEU A 72 2.86 -1.69 -10.17
N LEU A 73 3.64 -0.61 -10.12
CA LEU A 73 3.27 0.66 -10.75
C LEU A 73 3.08 0.54 -12.26
N GLN A 74 3.92 -0.25 -12.94
CA GLN A 74 3.77 -0.52 -14.37
C GLN A 74 2.50 -1.32 -14.66
N ASP A 75 2.20 -2.34 -13.85
CA ASP A 75 0.96 -3.15 -13.96
C ASP A 75 -0.31 -2.33 -13.67
N LEU A 76 -0.20 -1.24 -12.91
CA LEU A 76 -1.31 -0.32 -12.66
C LEU A 76 -1.52 0.69 -13.78
N ALA A 77 -0.47 0.98 -14.55
CA ALA A 77 -0.50 1.92 -15.66
C ALA A 77 -0.92 1.28 -17.00
N ALA A 78 -0.88 -0.06 -17.07
CA ALA A 78 -1.37 -0.88 -18.19
C ALA A 78 -2.89 -1.14 -18.09
#